data_AF-A0A833A4V1-F1
#
_entry.id   AF-A0A833A4V1-F1
#
_cell.length_a   1.000
_cell.length_b   1.000
_cell.length_c   1.000
_cell.angle_alpha   90.00
_cell.angle_beta   90.00
_cell.angle_gamma   90.00
#
_symmetry.space_group_name_H-M   'P 1'
#
loop_
_entity.id
_entity.type
_entity.pdbx_description
1 polymer ?
#
loop_
_entity_poly.entity_id
_entity_poly.type
_entity_poly.pdbx_seq_one_letter_code
_entity_poly.pdbx_strand_id
1 'polypeptide(L)'
;MSIQATIRYDDLYRVLEPLCGIKLRGSVQGRPLSKFPLRELVEMLSNKYLGREEYRGHLVIGLRINDTNKYVICHFGLEEPDDFCIGLEGENVWERISRVANELSKLTGESYTLTLSAIVHALQGLISSEEEEIEEISNPDQIVEELLVWLPEYVQVVEK
;
A
#
# COMPACT_ATOMS: atom_id res chain seq x y z
N MET A 1 -4.78 8.39 -25.68
CA MET A 1 -4.19 7.04 -25.55
C MET A 1 -3.12 7.16 -24.49
N SER A 2 -3.32 6.57 -23.30
CA SER A 2 -2.20 6.46 -22.35
C SER A 2 -1.18 5.51 -22.97
N ILE A 3 0.09 5.90 -22.91
CA ILE A 3 1.19 5.01 -23.25
C ILE A 3 1.40 4.19 -21.98
N GLN A 4 1.05 2.89 -22.01
CA GLN A 4 1.38 1.99 -20.91
C GLN A 4 2.91 1.92 -20.77
N ALA A 5 3.41 2.03 -19.54
CA ALA A 5 4.81 1.83 -19.24
C ALA A 5 5.16 0.36 -19.38
N THR A 6 6.10 0.02 -20.27
CA THR A 6 6.61 -1.33 -20.40
C THR A 6 7.74 -1.55 -19.39
N ILE A 7 7.53 -2.48 -18.45
CA ILE A 7 8.47 -2.76 -17.36
C ILE A 7 8.88 -4.23 -17.41
N ARG A 8 10.15 -4.51 -17.14
CA ARG A 8 10.64 -5.89 -17.04
C ARG A 8 10.31 -6.48 -15.67
N TYR A 9 9.88 -7.73 -15.65
CA TYR A 9 9.57 -8.45 -14.40
C TYR A 9 10.73 -8.38 -13.39
N ASP A 10 11.96 -8.62 -13.83
CA ASP A 10 13.17 -8.56 -12.99
C ASP A 10 13.33 -7.20 -12.26
N ASP A 11 12.97 -6.11 -12.93
CA ASP A 11 13.11 -4.76 -12.37
C ASP A 11 12.01 -4.49 -11.35
N LEU A 12 10.78 -4.94 -11.63
CA LEU A 12 9.67 -4.88 -10.68
C LEU A 12 9.96 -5.71 -9.42
N TYR A 13 10.46 -6.93 -9.60
CA TYR A 13 10.84 -7.83 -8.51
C TYR A 13 11.86 -7.18 -7.56
N ARG A 14 12.92 -6.57 -8.11
CA ARG A 14 13.95 -5.89 -7.33
C ARG A 14 13.43 -4.68 -6.57
N VAL A 15 12.51 -3.92 -7.18
CA VAL A 15 11.88 -2.77 -6.52
C VAL A 15 11.02 -3.21 -5.34
N LEU A 16 10.40 -4.39 -5.42
CA LEU A 16 9.52 -4.93 -4.37
C LEU A 16 10.25 -5.75 -3.30
N GLU A 17 11.47 -6.23 -3.56
CA GLU A 17 12.33 -6.96 -2.60
C GLU A 17 12.38 -6.31 -1.19
N PRO A 18 12.50 -4.98 -1.06
CA PRO A 18 12.48 -4.32 0.23
C PRO A 18 11.19 -4.48 1.02
N LEU A 19 10.12 -5.11 0.53
CA LEU A 19 8.91 -5.39 1.32
C LEU A 19 8.94 -6.77 2.01
N CYS A 20 9.87 -7.65 1.66
CA CYS A 20 9.95 -8.99 2.24
C CYS A 20 10.24 -8.98 3.75
N GLY A 21 9.60 -9.87 4.52
CA GLY A 21 9.70 -9.93 5.98
C GLY A 21 8.81 -8.90 6.71
N ILE A 22 8.02 -8.11 5.98
CA ILE A 22 6.90 -7.36 6.60
C ILE A 22 5.81 -8.37 6.93
N LYS A 23 5.30 -8.28 8.15
CA LYS A 23 4.19 -9.08 8.66
C LYS A 23 2.89 -8.32 8.51
N LEU A 24 1.91 -8.93 7.86
CA LEU A 24 0.57 -8.43 7.64
C LEU A 24 -0.30 -8.91 8.81
N ARG A 25 -0.75 -7.97 9.65
CA ARG A 25 -1.41 -8.26 10.94
C ARG A 25 -2.94 -8.24 10.87
N GLY A 26 -3.50 -7.75 9.76
CA GLY A 26 -4.94 -7.62 9.58
C GLY A 26 -5.32 -6.31 8.91
N SER A 27 -6.57 -6.25 8.43
CA SER A 27 -7.14 -5.07 7.79
C SER A 27 -8.47 -4.73 8.45
N VAL A 28 -8.77 -3.44 8.54
CA VAL A 28 -10.08 -2.93 8.91
C VAL A 28 -10.61 -2.21 7.68
N GLN A 29 -11.61 -2.82 7.05
CA GLN A 29 -12.34 -2.20 5.96
C GLN A 29 -13.43 -1.31 6.53
N GLY A 30 -13.41 -0.03 6.19
CA GLY A 30 -14.58 0.81 6.30
C GLY A 30 -15.31 0.71 4.98
N ARG A 31 -16.46 0.02 4.91
CA ARG A 31 -17.34 0.30 3.76
C ARG A 31 -17.58 1.81 3.73
N PRO A 32 -17.72 2.42 2.55
CA PRO A 32 -18.32 3.75 2.50
C PRO A 32 -19.71 3.67 3.13
N LEU A 33 -20.29 4.82 3.44
CA LEU A 33 -21.55 4.94 4.16
C LEU A 33 -21.35 4.82 5.67
N SER A 34 -20.89 5.94 6.24
CA SER A 34 -21.53 6.59 7.39
C SER A 34 -21.68 5.84 8.72
N LYS A 35 -21.15 4.62 8.88
CA LYS A 35 -21.25 3.86 10.14
C LYS A 35 -19.98 3.90 10.98
N PHE A 36 -18.81 3.95 10.36
CA PHE A 36 -17.55 4.09 11.08
C PHE A 36 -16.74 5.23 10.45
N PRO A 37 -16.63 6.39 11.13
CA PRO A 37 -15.93 7.54 10.58
C PRO A 37 -14.42 7.33 10.71
N LEU A 38 -13.88 6.35 9.98
CA LEU A 38 -12.48 5.92 10.07
C LEU A 38 -11.52 7.09 9.84
N ARG A 39 -11.85 7.94 8.86
CA ARG A 39 -11.09 9.16 8.59
C ARG A 39 -11.11 10.13 9.77
N GLU A 40 -12.29 10.48 10.30
CA GLU A 40 -12.39 11.39 11.45
C GLU A 40 -11.68 10.80 12.67
N LEU A 41 -11.80 9.49 12.90
CA LEU A 41 -11.10 8.77 13.97
C LEU A 41 -9.58 8.86 13.80
N VAL A 42 -9.08 8.64 12.59
CA VAL A 42 -7.63 8.75 12.29
C VAL A 42 -7.16 10.18 12.49
N GLU A 43 -7.88 11.18 11.97
CA GLU A 43 -7.56 12.60 12.16
C GLU A 43 -7.60 13.02 13.64
N MET A 44 -8.53 12.48 14.43
CA MET A 44 -8.60 12.70 15.89
C MET A 44 -7.45 12.05 16.66
N LEU A 45 -7.00 10.87 16.25
CA LEU A 45 -5.97 10.10 16.95
C LEU A 45 -4.54 10.48 16.56
N SER A 46 -4.36 11.21 15.46
CA SER A 46 -3.05 11.40 14.82
C SER A 46 -2.41 12.76 15.12
N ASN A 47 -1.75 12.85 16.28
CA ASN A 47 -0.85 13.98 16.57
C ASN A 47 0.58 13.76 16.05
N LYS A 48 0.89 12.62 15.41
CA LYS A 48 2.23 12.23 14.93
C LYS A 48 2.16 11.31 13.70
N TYR A 49 1.89 11.89 12.53
CA TYR A 49 2.00 11.15 11.26
C TYR A 49 3.46 10.79 10.96
N LEU A 50 3.70 9.58 10.45
CA LEU A 50 4.97 9.23 9.80
C LEU A 50 5.04 9.79 8.38
N GLY A 51 3.89 9.87 7.71
CA GLY A 51 3.70 10.48 6.41
C GLY A 51 2.22 10.65 6.09
N ARG A 52 1.91 11.65 5.27
CA ARG A 52 0.57 11.99 4.79
C ARG A 52 0.68 12.42 3.33
N GLU A 53 0.16 11.62 2.43
CA GLU A 53 0.31 11.79 0.99
C GLU A 53 -1.06 11.85 0.32
N GLU A 54 -1.32 12.89 -0.47
CA GLU A 54 -2.63 13.13 -1.09
C GLU A 54 -2.46 13.42 -2.58
N TYR A 55 -3.20 12.70 -3.43
CA TYR A 55 -3.15 12.89 -4.89
C TYR A 55 -4.35 12.25 -5.59
N ARG A 56 -4.91 12.95 -6.59
CA ARG A 56 -6.01 12.48 -7.47
C ARG A 56 -7.12 11.71 -6.75
N GLY A 57 -7.65 12.30 -5.70
CA GLY A 57 -8.77 11.69 -4.99
C GLY A 57 -8.37 10.57 -4.04
N HIS A 58 -7.09 10.39 -3.72
CA HIS A 58 -6.62 9.43 -2.72
C HIS A 58 -5.82 10.13 -1.62
N LEU A 59 -5.94 9.63 -0.40
CA LEU A 59 -5.15 10.04 0.76
C LEU A 59 -4.58 8.79 1.45
N VAL A 60 -3.26 8.73 1.59
CA VAL A 60 -2.56 7.65 2.32
C VAL A 60 -1.89 8.24 3.55
N ILE A 61 -2.10 7.60 4.70
CA ILE A 61 -1.58 8.02 6.00
C ILE A 61 -0.83 6.87 6.66
N GLY A 62 0.42 7.11 7.05
CA GLY A 62 1.22 6.19 7.86
C GLY A 62 1.26 6.61 9.33
N LEU A 63 0.94 5.68 10.23
CA LEU A 63 0.97 5.87 11.68
C LEU A 63 1.83 4.79 12.34
N ARG A 64 2.56 5.17 13.39
CA ARG A 64 3.21 4.23 14.30
C ARG A 64 2.35 4.05 15.54
N ILE A 65 2.04 2.82 15.94
CA ILE A 65 1.16 2.57 17.10
C ILE A 65 1.87 2.91 18.41
N ASN A 66 3.17 2.62 18.52
CA ASN A 66 4.04 2.87 19.68
C ASN A 66 5.53 2.67 19.29
N ASP A 67 6.45 2.65 20.25
CA ASP A 67 7.87 2.37 19.99
C ASP A 67 8.16 0.94 19.51
N THR A 68 7.13 0.08 19.40
CA THR A 68 7.29 -1.22 18.75
C THR A 68 7.31 -1.08 17.23
N ASN A 69 7.76 -2.12 16.55
CA ASN A 69 7.82 -2.22 15.09
C ASN A 69 6.43 -2.42 14.45
N LYS A 70 5.39 -1.81 15.03
CA LYS A 70 3.99 -1.94 14.59
C LYS A 70 3.47 -0.63 14.00
N TYR A 71 2.83 -0.75 12.85
CA TYR A 71 2.40 0.36 12.01
C TYR A 71 0.95 0.16 11.59
N VAL A 72 0.26 1.27 11.38
CA VAL A 72 -1.03 1.29 10.69
C VAL A 72 -0.87 2.16 9.47
N ILE A 73 -1.27 1.66 8.32
CA ILE A 73 -1.36 2.44 7.09
C ILE A 73 -2.83 2.52 6.71
N CYS A 74 -3.33 3.73 6.53
CA CYS A 74 -4.70 3.98 6.11
C CYS A 74 -4.71 4.57 4.71
N HIS A 75 -5.63 4.07 3.90
CA HIS A 75 -5.98 4.60 2.58
C HIS A 75 -7.40 5.15 2.65
N PHE A 76 -7.61 6.31 2.04
CA PHE A 76 -8.93 6.93 1.91
C PHE A 76 -9.19 7.35 0.47
N GLY A 77 -10.33 6.91 -0.06
CA GLY A 77 -10.86 7.41 -1.32
C GLY A 77 -11.65 8.70 -1.08
N LEU A 78 -11.22 9.80 -1.68
CA LEU A 78 -11.87 11.11 -1.57
C LEU A 78 -13.06 11.24 -2.54
N GLU A 79 -13.02 10.49 -3.64
CA GLU A 79 -14.07 10.47 -4.66
C GLU A 79 -14.84 9.15 -4.68
N GLU A 80 -14.17 8.06 -4.30
CA GLU A 80 -14.71 6.71 -4.31
C GLU A 80 -14.70 6.04 -2.93
N PRO A 81 -15.63 5.10 -2.72
CA PRO A 81 -15.80 4.38 -1.47
C PRO A 81 -14.71 3.33 -1.15
N ASP A 82 -13.51 3.78 -0.82
CA ASP A 82 -12.32 2.90 -0.78
C ASP A 82 -11.48 3.05 0.51
N ASP A 83 -12.17 3.27 1.63
CA ASP A 83 -11.52 3.57 2.91
C ASP A 83 -11.14 2.28 3.66
N PHE A 84 -9.86 2.13 3.99
CA PHE A 84 -9.40 1.02 4.83
C PHE A 84 -8.12 1.37 5.59
N CYS A 85 -7.83 0.58 6.62
CA CYS A 85 -6.51 0.57 7.25
C CYS A 85 -5.97 -0.85 7.32
N ILE A 86 -4.65 -1.00 7.12
CA ILE A 86 -3.91 -2.24 7.31
C ILE A 86 -2.96 -2.11 8.50
N GLY A 87 -2.89 -3.15 9.32
CA GLY A 87 -1.92 -3.31 10.38
C GLY A 87 -0.69 -4.06 9.87
N LEU A 88 0.49 -3.49 10.09
CA LEU A 88 1.76 -4.04 9.64
C LEU A 88 2.76 -4.14 10.77
N GLU A 89 3.65 -5.12 10.71
CA GLU A 89 4.78 -5.25 11.64
C GLU A 89 6.09 -5.53 10.92
N GLY A 90 7.15 -4.82 11.32
CA GLY A 90 8.49 -4.99 10.74
C GLY A 90 9.39 -3.78 11.03
N GLU A 91 10.67 -3.90 10.76
CA GLU A 91 11.58 -2.75 10.86
C GLU A 91 11.33 -1.78 9.71
N ASN A 92 11.26 -0.48 10.04
CA ASN A 92 11.16 0.65 9.10
C ASN A 92 10.08 0.48 8.01
N VAL A 93 8.94 -0.12 8.34
CA VAL A 93 7.86 -0.45 7.38
C VAL A 93 7.48 0.73 6.49
N TRP A 94 7.21 1.89 7.08
CA TRP A 94 6.81 3.09 6.32
C TRP A 94 7.90 3.56 5.35
N GLU A 95 9.16 3.57 5.79
CA GLU A 95 10.29 3.98 4.94
C GLU A 95 10.46 3.01 3.78
N ARG A 96 10.33 1.71 4.03
CA ARG A 96 10.42 0.66 3.01
C ARG A 96 9.32 0.83 1.96
N ILE A 97 8.06 0.98 2.39
CA ILE A 97 6.92 1.21 1.50
C ILE A 97 7.09 2.51 0.70
N SER A 98 7.46 3.60 1.36
CA SER A 98 7.69 4.90 0.70
C SER A 98 8.82 4.82 -0.32
N ARG A 99 9.91 4.10 0.00
CA ARG A 99 11.03 3.88 -0.91
C ARG A 99 10.59 3.09 -2.14
N VAL A 100 9.89 1.98 -1.95
CA VAL A 100 9.36 1.16 -3.05
C VAL A 100 8.44 1.97 -3.93
N ALA A 101 7.51 2.75 -3.36
CA ALA A 101 6.63 3.63 -4.12
C ALA A 101 7.41 4.64 -4.98
N ASN A 102 8.43 5.29 -4.42
CA ASN A 102 9.26 6.25 -5.15
C ASN A 102 10.15 5.61 -6.23
N GLU A 103 10.63 4.38 -6.02
CA GLU A 103 11.36 3.64 -7.05
C GLU A 103 10.41 3.18 -8.16
N LEU A 104 9.23 2.68 -7.80
CA LEU A 104 8.19 2.26 -8.74
C LEU A 104 7.69 3.44 -9.57
N SER A 105 7.45 4.61 -8.96
CA SER A 105 6.99 5.82 -9.67
C SER A 105 7.97 6.28 -10.75
N LYS A 106 9.28 6.10 -10.51
CA LYS A 106 10.32 6.39 -11.51
C LYS A 106 10.35 5.34 -12.62
N LEU A 107 10.13 4.08 -12.28
CA LEU A 107 10.13 2.96 -13.21
C LEU A 107 8.92 3.01 -14.16
N THR A 108 7.75 3.38 -13.63
CA THR A 108 6.49 3.48 -14.38
C THR A 108 6.30 4.85 -15.03
N GLY A 109 6.95 5.90 -14.52
CA GLY A 109 6.65 7.28 -14.90
C GLY A 109 5.36 7.82 -14.28
N GLU A 110 4.74 7.05 -13.39
CA GLU A 110 3.54 7.45 -12.66
C GLU A 110 3.85 8.32 -11.44
N SER A 111 2.81 8.90 -10.86
CA SER A 111 2.97 9.67 -9.62
C SER A 111 3.35 8.77 -8.44
N TYR A 112 4.15 9.33 -7.54
CA TYR A 112 4.52 8.69 -6.27
C TYR A 112 3.29 8.25 -5.46
N THR A 113 2.26 9.09 -5.34
CA THR A 113 1.09 8.76 -4.53
C THR A 113 0.22 7.68 -5.17
N LEU A 114 0.12 7.63 -6.51
CA LEU A 114 -0.59 6.53 -7.19
C LEU A 114 0.09 5.19 -6.93
N THR A 115 1.42 5.15 -7.06
CA THR A 115 2.21 3.93 -6.80
C THR A 115 2.18 3.55 -5.33
N LEU A 116 2.21 4.52 -4.41
CA LEU A 116 2.02 4.28 -2.97
C LEU A 116 0.64 3.68 -2.68
N SER A 117 -0.43 4.24 -3.26
CA SER A 117 -1.79 3.71 -3.12
C SER A 117 -1.88 2.27 -3.63
N ALA A 118 -1.37 2.00 -4.84
CA ALA A 118 -1.36 0.67 -5.43
C ALA A 118 -0.60 -0.36 -4.57
N ILE A 119 0.54 0.02 -3.96
CA ILE A 119 1.27 -0.86 -3.04
C ILE A 119 0.43 -1.14 -1.78
N VAL A 120 -0.19 -0.12 -1.19
CA VAL A 120 -1.00 -0.28 0.03
C VAL A 120 -2.22 -1.18 -0.23
N HIS A 121 -2.83 -1.03 -1.40
CA HIS A 121 -3.88 -1.91 -1.90
C HIS A 121 -3.40 -3.35 -2.11
N ALA A 122 -2.23 -3.54 -2.74
CA ALA A 122 -1.66 -4.86 -2.91
C ALA A 122 -1.39 -5.56 -1.57
N LEU A 123 -0.84 -4.82 -0.60
CA LEU A 123 -0.65 -5.32 0.77
C LEU A 123 -1.97 -5.64 1.48
N GLN A 124 -3.06 -4.94 1.16
CA GLN A 124 -4.39 -5.22 1.69
C GLN A 124 -5.01 -6.47 1.07
N GLY A 125 -4.79 -6.71 -0.23
CA GLY A 125 -5.23 -7.92 -0.93
C GLY A 125 -4.58 -9.19 -0.40
N LEU A 126 -3.33 -9.08 0.06
CA LEU A 126 -2.59 -10.16 0.71
C LEU A 126 -3.04 -10.48 2.14
N ILE A 127 -3.99 -9.75 2.73
CA ILE A 127 -4.48 -10.04 4.08
C ILE A 127 -5.71 -10.93 3.96
N SER A 128 -5.56 -12.22 4.26
CA SER A 128 -6.69 -13.14 4.36
C SER A 128 -7.57 -12.77 5.55
N SER A 129 -8.88 -12.64 5.29
CA SER A 129 -9.87 -12.34 6.33
C SER A 129 -10.30 -13.55 7.16
N GLU A 130 -9.86 -14.76 6.80
CA GLU A 130 -10.40 -16.01 7.35
C GLU A 130 -9.57 -16.62 8.49
N GLU A 131 -8.31 -16.23 8.67
CA GLU A 131 -7.41 -16.84 9.65
C GLU A 131 -6.83 -15.79 10.62
N GLU A 132 -6.67 -16.15 11.89
CA GLU A 132 -5.91 -15.35 12.88
C GLU A 132 -4.39 -15.37 12.61
N GLU A 133 -3.97 -15.96 11.49
CA GLU A 133 -2.57 -16.16 11.16
C GLU A 133 -1.93 -14.87 10.65
N ILE A 134 -0.72 -14.60 11.12
CA ILE A 134 0.05 -13.43 10.72
C ILE A 134 0.79 -13.81 9.44
N GLU A 135 0.36 -13.27 8.32
CA GLU A 135 1.02 -13.50 7.05
C GLU A 135 2.34 -12.73 6.98
N GLU A 136 3.40 -13.35 6.47
CA GLU A 136 4.68 -12.68 6.25
C GLU A 136 4.98 -12.69 4.75
N ILE A 137 5.32 -11.52 4.21
CA ILE A 137 5.72 -11.40 2.81
C ILE A 137 7.05 -12.12 2.64
N SER A 138 7.02 -13.30 2.03
CA SER A 138 8.20 -14.15 1.88
C SER A 138 8.86 -14.03 0.51
N ASN A 139 8.10 -13.57 -0.48
CA ASN A 139 8.54 -13.43 -1.87
C ASN A 139 7.86 -12.20 -2.51
N PRO A 140 8.59 -11.33 -3.23
CA PRO A 140 8.01 -10.22 -3.99
C PRO A 140 6.91 -10.64 -4.97
N ASP A 141 6.95 -11.87 -5.50
CA ASP A 141 5.93 -12.39 -6.42
C ASP A 141 4.52 -12.30 -5.84
N GLN A 142 4.38 -12.48 -4.52
CA GLN A 142 3.11 -12.34 -3.81
C GLN A 142 2.50 -10.94 -4.01
N ILE A 143 3.35 -9.91 -4.05
CA ILE A 143 2.91 -8.52 -4.21
C ILE A 143 2.68 -8.18 -5.68
N VAL A 144 3.44 -8.78 -6.60
CA VAL A 144 3.35 -8.47 -8.03
C VAL A 144 1.94 -8.73 -8.56
N GLU A 145 1.36 -9.90 -8.24
CA GLU A 145 0.03 -10.27 -8.72
C GLU A 145 -1.03 -9.24 -8.32
N GLU A 146 -1.07 -8.89 -7.04
CA GLU A 146 -1.99 -7.89 -6.50
C GLU A 146 -1.70 -6.48 -7.04
N LEU A 147 -0.43 -6.07 -7.13
CA LEU A 147 -0.04 -4.76 -7.62
C LEU A 147 -0.50 -4.51 -9.08
N LEU A 148 -0.45 -5.55 -9.91
CA LEU A 148 -0.88 -5.44 -11.31
C LEU A 148 -2.40 -5.32 -11.47
N VAL A 149 -3.19 -5.75 -10.48
CA VAL A 149 -4.64 -5.49 -10.43
C VAL A 149 -4.91 -3.99 -10.26
N TRP A 150 -4.03 -3.26 -9.55
CA TRP A 150 -4.19 -1.85 -9.23
C TRP A 150 -3.48 -0.88 -10.18
N LEU A 151 -2.55 -1.36 -11.02
CA LEU A 151 -1.88 -0.57 -12.07
C LEU A 151 -2.09 -1.04 -13.53
N PRO A 152 -3.19 -1.73 -13.92
CA PRO A 152 -3.27 -2.43 -15.21
C PRO A 152 -3.30 -1.48 -16.41
N GLU A 153 -3.85 -0.26 -16.25
CA GLU A 153 -3.91 0.73 -17.33
C GLU A 153 -2.59 1.49 -17.53
N TYR A 154 -1.67 1.37 -16.58
CA TYR A 154 -0.43 2.14 -16.51
C TYR A 154 0.80 1.29 -16.76
N VAL A 155 0.74 -0.02 -16.47
CA VAL A 155 1.89 -0.91 -16.51
C VAL A 155 1.61 -2.13 -17.37
N GLN A 156 2.51 -2.38 -18.32
CA GLN A 156 2.62 -3.65 -19.03
C GLN A 156 3.90 -4.34 -18.57
N VAL A 157 3.78 -5.46 -17.88
CA VAL A 157 4.92 -6.29 -17.52
C VAL A 157 5.28 -7.20 -18.69
N VAL A 158 6.53 -7.14 -19.11
CA VAL A 158 7.08 -8.09 -20.07
C VAL A 158 7.95 -9.08 -19.32
N GLU A 159 7.63 -10.35 -19.49
CA GLU A 159 8.59 -11.42 -19.22
C GLU A 159 9.77 -11.25 -20.18
N LYS A 160 10.91 -11.73 -19.72
CA LYS A 160 12.09 -11.83 -20.56
C LYS A 160 11.90 -12.92 -21.60
#